data_AF-A0A970JDX7-F1
#
_entry.id   AF-A0A970JDX7-F1
#
_cell.length_a   1.000
_cell.length_b   1.000
_cell.length_c   1.000
_cell.angle_alpha   90.00
_cell.angle_beta   90.00
_cell.angle_gamma   90.00
#
_symmetry.space_group_name_H-M   'P 1'
#
loop_
_entity.id
_entity.type
_entity.pdbx_description
1 polymer ?
#
loop_
_entity_poly.entity_id
_entity_poly.type
_entity_poly.pdbx_seq_one_letter_code
_entity_poly.pdbx_strand_id
1 'polypeptide(L)' 'MQAQELPNVLAYPLEEAVSILKKAGITYALHQTSSPKIQAQTAKFRVVRQRFQREQGFLQLTVMPEVW' A
#
# COMPACT_ATOMS: atom_id res chain seq x y z
N MET A 1 -3.25 -24.27 8.61
CA MET A 1 -3.03 -22.81 8.64
C MET A 1 -3.62 -22.25 7.36
N GLN A 2 -4.79 -21.60 7.41
CA GLN A 2 -5.37 -20.97 6.21
C GLN A 2 -4.43 -19.85 5.76
N ALA A 3 -4.01 -19.90 4.49
CA ALA A 3 -3.37 -18.76 3.85
C ALA A 3 -4.43 -17.66 3.78
N GLN A 4 -4.30 -16.65 4.65
CA GLN A 4 -5.15 -15.47 4.57
C GLN A 4 -4.86 -14.82 3.22
N GLU A 5 -5.79 -14.94 2.28
CA GLU A 5 -5.65 -14.38 0.93
C GLU A 5 -5.65 -12.86 1.05
N LEU A 6 -4.45 -12.27 0.97
CA LEU A 6 -4.30 -10.83 0.98
C LEU A 6 -4.70 -10.28 -0.38
N PRO A 7 -5.58 -9.28 -0.44
CA PRO A 7 -5.98 -8.69 -1.71
C PRO A 7 -4.75 -8.07 -2.39
N ASN A 8 -4.59 -8.33 -3.69
CA ASN A 8 -3.49 -7.76 -4.46
C ASN A 8 -3.74 -6.27 -4.73
N VAL A 9 -3.22 -5.42 -3.85
CA VAL A 9 -3.35 -3.96 -3.95
C VAL A 9 -2.20 -3.28 -4.71
N LEU A 10 -1.23 -4.05 -5.20
CA LEU A 10 -0.06 -3.51 -5.94
C LEU A 10 -0.40 -3.00 -7.34
N ALA A 11 -1.51 -3.48 -7.90
CA ALA A 11 -2.00 -3.06 -9.21
C ALA A 11 -2.79 -1.75 -9.17
N TYR A 12 -3.14 -1.26 -7.97
CA TYR A 12 -4.06 -0.16 -7.79
C TYR A 12 -3.37 1.10 -7.24
N PRO A 13 -3.91 2.30 -7.52
CA PRO A 13 -3.55 3.52 -6.82
C PRO A 13 -3.81 3.39 -5.31
N LEU A 14 -3.14 4.21 -4.50
CA LEU A 14 -3.26 4.18 -3.04
C LEU A 14 -4.73 4.30 -2.57
N GLU A 15 -5.50 5.18 -3.19
CA GLU A 15 -6.91 5.40 -2.81
C GLU A 15 -7.76 4.15 -2.99
N GLU A 16 -7.60 3.46 -4.12
CA GLU A 16 -8.28 2.20 -4.40
C GLU A 16 -7.77 1.06 -3.52
N ALA A 17 -6.46 0.96 -3.34
CA ALA A 17 -5.83 -0.01 -2.44
C ALA A 17 -6.39 0.10 -1.00
N VAL A 18 -6.50 1.32 -0.48
CA VAL A 18 -7.08 1.59 0.84
C VAL A 18 -8.56 1.19 0.88
N SER A 19 -9.32 1.49 -0.17
CA SER A 19 -10.73 1.10 -0.25
C SER A 19 -10.91 -0.42 -0.21
N ILE A 20 -10.08 -1.17 -0.94
CA ILE A 20 -10.08 -2.64 -0.94
C ILE A 20 -9.74 -3.18 0.45
N LEU A 21 -8.69 -2.65 1.10
CA LEU A 21 -8.27 -3.10 2.43
C LEU A 21 -9.30 -2.81 3.51
N LYS A 22 -9.95 -1.63 3.45
CA LYS A 22 -11.05 -1.27 4.36
C LYS A 22 -12.25 -2.20 4.18
N LYS A 23 -12.65 -2.50 2.93
CA LYS A 23 -13.75 -3.45 2.64
C LYS A 23 -13.42 -4.86 3.12
N ALA A 24 -12.16 -5.27 3.04
CA ALA A 24 -11.69 -6.57 3.52
C ALA A 24 -11.51 -6.62 5.05
N GLY A 25 -11.70 -5.52 5.78
CA GLY A 25 -11.50 -5.45 7.23
C GLY A 25 -10.03 -5.64 7.65
N ILE A 26 -9.08 -5.35 6.76
CA ILE A 26 -7.64 -5.55 7.02
C ILE A 26 -7.06 -4.28 7.61
N THR A 27 -6.47 -4.39 8.80
CA THR A 27 -5.68 -3.33 9.41
C THR A 27 -4.43 -3.08 8.58
N TYR A 28 -4.17 -1.83 8.20
CA TYR A 28 -3.02 -1.47 7.37
C TYR A 28 -2.25 -0.28 7.94
N ALA A 29 -0.95 -0.24 7.66
CA ALA A 29 -0.04 0.86 8.00
C ALA A 29 0.61 1.38 6.72
N LEU A 30 0.57 2.69 6.51
CA LEU A 30 1.18 3.33 5.35
C LEU A 30 2.61 3.77 5.70
N HIS A 31 3.57 3.30 4.92
CA HIS A 31 4.96 3.76 4.96
C HIS A 31 5.26 4.50 3.65
N GLN A 32 5.39 5.81 3.73
CA GLN A 32 5.79 6.62 2.58
C GLN A 32 7.31 6.63 2.48
N THR A 33 7.86 6.12 1.39
CA THR A 33 9.29 6.29 1.10
C THR A 33 9.49 7.60 0.35
N SER A 34 10.09 8.58 1.00
CA SER A 34 10.48 9.84 0.36
C SER A 34 11.78 9.65 -0.43
N SER A 35 11.70 9.56 -1.76
CA SER A 35 12.66 10.15 -2.73
C SER A 35 12.50 9.52 -4.12
N PRO A 36 12.25 10.35 -5.14
CA PRO A 36 13.30 10.61 -6.11
C PRO A 36 13.76 12.06 -6.00
N LYS A 37 14.98 12.38 -6.45
CA LYS A 37 15.52 13.77 -6.56
C LYS A 37 14.64 14.73 -7.39
N ILE A 38 13.56 14.21 -7.97
CA ILE A 38 12.55 14.91 -8.72
C ILE A 38 11.37 15.07 -7.76
N GLN A 39 11.11 16.30 -7.31
CA GLN A 39 9.83 16.62 -6.68
C GLN A 39 8.74 16.32 -7.70
N ALA A 40 8.21 15.10 -7.65
CA ALA A 40 7.06 14.74 -8.44
C ALA A 40 5.92 15.63 -7.93
N GLN A 41 5.53 16.63 -8.72
CA GLN A 41 4.37 17.50 -8.46
C GLN A 41 3.05 16.74 -8.67
N THR A 42 3.01 15.47 -8.27
CA THR A 42 1.93 14.55 -8.54
C THR A 42 1.20 14.26 -7.23
N ALA A 43 -0.08 14.59 -7.18
CA ALA A 43 -0.93 14.31 -6.02
C ALA A 43 -1.22 12.80 -5.82
N LYS A 44 -0.80 11.95 -6.76
CA LYS A 44 -1.14 10.52 -6.78
C LYS A 44 0.01 9.66 -6.27
N PHE A 45 -0.33 8.73 -5.38
CA PHE A 45 0.57 7.73 -4.83
C PHE A 45 0.12 6.34 -5.29
N ARG A 46 1.09 5.47 -5.56
CA ARG A 46 0.86 4.06 -5.85
C ARG A 46 1.49 3.18 -4.78
N VAL A 47 0.89 2.03 -4.51
CA VAL A 47 1.47 1.01 -3.64
C VAL A 47 2.57 0.30 -4.43
N VAL A 48 3.81 0.35 -3.94
CA VAL A 48 4.97 -0.31 -4.56
C VAL A 48 5.38 -1.59 -3.83
N ARG A 49 4.98 -1.73 -2.57
CA ARG A 49 5.27 -2.90 -1.76
C ARG A 49 4.16 -3.15 -0.76
N GLN A 50 3.85 -4.42 -0.54
CA GLN A 50 3.02 -4.86 0.58
C GLN A 50 3.79 -5.88 1.41
N ARG A 51 3.73 -5.77 2.73
CA ARG A 51 4.35 -6.70 3.67
C ARG A 51 3.37 -6.99 4.79
N PHE A 52 3.01 -8.25 4.95
CA PHE A 52 2.15 -8.68 6.05
C PHE A 52 2.99 -8.93 7.30
N GLN A 53 2.74 -8.15 8.34
CA GLN A 53 3.38 -8.31 9.64
C GLN A 53 2.52 -9.26 10.47
N ARG A 54 2.74 -10.57 10.31
CA ARG A 54 1.96 -11.61 11.02
C ARG A 54 1.96 -11.43 12.53
N GLU A 55 3.11 -11.05 13.10
CA GLU A 55 3.25 -10.84 14.56
C GLU A 55 2.45 -9.64 15.07
N GLN A 56 2.22 -8.63 14.23
CA GLN A 56 1.51 -7.40 14.59
C GLN A 56 0.09 -7.33 14.03
N GLY A 57 -0.32 -8.32 13.22
CA GLY A 57 -1.68 -8.44 12.69
C GLY A 57 -2.07 -7.36 11.67
N PHE A 58 -1.11 -6.70 11.02
CA PHE A 58 -1.42 -5.66 10.02
C PHE A 58 -0.61 -5.80 8.73
N LEU A 59 -1.13 -5.16 7.68
CA LEU A 59 -0.50 -5.05 6.37
C LEU A 59 0.25 -3.73 6.24
N GLN A 60 1.57 -3.78 6.15
CA GLN A 60 2.39 -2.60 5.87
C GLN A 60 2.43 -2.36 4.37
N LEU A 61 1.96 -1.21 3.92
CA LEU A 61 2.01 -0.77 2.53
C LEU A 61 3.09 0.27 2.36
N THR A 62 4.01 0.06 1.42
CA THR A 62 4.95 1.10 1.00
C THR A 62 4.41 1.81 -0.22
N VAL A 63 4.38 3.14 -0.17
CA VAL A 63 3.84 3.99 -1.22
C VAL A 63 4.91 4.91 -1.79
N MET A 64 4.82 5.17 -3.09
CA MET A 64 5.66 6.14 -3.81
C MET A 64 4.79 7.05 -4.69
N PRO A 65 5.24 8.30 -4.93
CA PRO A 65 4.59 9.19 -5.90
C PRO A 65 4.64 8.56 -7.29
N GLU A 66 3.56 8.71 -8.05
CA GLU A 66 3.51 8.24 -9.42
C GLU A 66 4.22 9.25 -10.34
N VAL A 67 5.43 8.91 -10.79
CA VAL A 67 6.20 9.74 -11.73
C VAL A 67 5.92 9.23 -13.14
N TRP A 68 5.26 10.05 -13.97
CA TRP A 68 5.05 9.80 -15.40
C TRP A 68 6.12 10.48 -16.24
#